data_AF-K0JQA2-F1
#
_entry.id   AF-K0JQA2-F1
#
_cell.length_a   1.000
_cell.length_b   1.000
_cell.length_c   1.000
_cell.angle_alpha   90.00
_cell.angle_beta   90.00
_cell.angle_gamma   90.00
#
_symmetry.space_group_name_H-M   'P 1'
#
loop_
_entity.id
_entity.type
_entity.pdbx_description
1 polymer ?
#
loop_
_entity_poly.entity_id
_entity_poly.type
_entity_poly.pdbx_seq_one_letter_code
_entity_poly.pdbx_strand_id
1 'polypeptide(L)' 'QRVRFVARHIYNQEEFVRFDSDVGEFLAVTELGRPSAEYWNRQQDIVEQKRAVV' A
#
# COMPACT_ATOMS: atom_id res chain seq x y z
N GLN A 1 -3.40 14.82 17.64
CA GLN A 1 -3.99 14.25 16.41
C GLN A 1 -2.88 13.48 15.71
N ARG A 2 -3.01 12.18 15.41
CA ARG A 2 -2.01 11.45 14.61
C ARG A 2 -2.39 11.61 13.14
N VAL A 3 -1.45 12.07 12.32
CA VAL A 3 -1.62 12.17 10.87
C VAL A 3 -1.40 10.77 10.30
N ARG A 4 -2.33 10.30 9.46
CA ARG A 4 -2.27 9.00 8.81
C ARG A 4 -2.03 9.20 7.32
N PHE A 5 -1.02 8.54 6.78
CA PHE A 5 -0.74 8.54 5.35
C PHE A 5 -1.39 7.32 4.69
N VAL A 6 -2.08 7.56 3.59
CA VAL A 6 -2.72 6.51 2.78
C VAL A 6 -2.39 6.75 1.32
N ALA A 7 -1.76 5.76 0.67
CA ALA A 7 -1.53 5.79 -0.77
C ALA A 7 -2.42 4.76 -1.47
N ARG A 8 -3.29 5.21 -2.36
CA ARG A 8 -4.24 4.37 -3.10
C ARG A 8 -3.76 4.16 -4.53
N HIS A 9 -3.84 2.93 -5.01
CA HIS A 9 -3.58 2.57 -6.40
C HIS A 9 -4.91 2.19 -7.05
N ILE A 10 -5.26 2.92 -8.10
CA ILE A 10 -6.56 2.84 -8.76
C ILE A 10 -6.35 2.41 -10.21
N TYR A 11 -7.10 1.41 -10.65
CA TYR A 11 -7.13 0.92 -12.03
C TYR A 11 -8.57 0.70 -12.45
N ASN A 12 -8.96 1.11 -13.67
CA ASN A 12 -10.35 1.06 -14.13
C ASN A 12 -11.36 1.66 -13.12
N GLN A 13 -10.99 2.79 -12.49
CA GLN A 13 -11.78 3.47 -11.45
C GLN A 13 -11.98 2.67 -10.16
N GLU A 14 -11.37 1.49 -10.02
CA GLU A 14 -11.42 0.65 -8.84
C GLU A 14 -10.09 0.71 -8.09
N GLU A 15 -10.14 0.92 -6.77
CA GLU A 15 -8.97 0.80 -5.90
C GLU A 15 -8.63 -0.69 -5.76
N PHE A 16 -7.43 -1.09 -6.17
CA PHE A 16 -7.00 -2.49 -6.12
C PHE A 16 -5.92 -2.74 -5.05
N VAL A 17 -5.09 -1.74 -4.72
CA VAL A 17 -4.08 -1.83 -3.64
C VAL A 17 -3.96 -0.50 -2.87
N ARG A 18 -3.69 -0.59 -1.57
CA ARG A 18 -3.50 0.55 -0.66
C ARG A 18 -2.29 0.36 0.24
N PHE A 19 -1.43 1.36 0.38
CA PHE A 19 -0.52 1.45 1.54
C PHE A 19 -1.19 2.22 2.67
N ASP A 20 -1.10 1.68 3.89
CA ASP A 20 -1.62 2.30 5.12
C ASP A 20 -0.47 2.47 6.12
N SER A 21 -0.15 3.69 6.50
CA SER A 21 0.98 3.96 7.42
C SER A 21 0.82 3.37 8.81
N ASP A 22 -0.43 3.15 9.26
CA ASP A 22 -0.69 2.51 10.56
C ASP A 22 -0.39 1.01 10.53
N VAL A 23 -0.47 0.39 9.36
CA VAL A 23 -0.14 -1.03 9.13
C VAL A 23 1.31 -1.19 8.66
N GLY A 24 1.81 -0.23 7.89
CA GLY A 24 3.15 -0.25 7.31
C GLY A 24 3.30 -1.19 6.13
N GLU A 25 2.22 -1.59 5.46
CA GLU A 25 2.23 -2.55 4.35
C GLU A 25 1.24 -2.15 3.25
N PHE A 26 1.44 -2.71 2.06
CA PHE A 26 0.46 -2.68 0.98
C PHE A 26 -0.61 -3.76 1.21
N LEU A 27 -1.86 -3.35 1.21
CA LEU A 27 -3.04 -4.20 1.35
C LEU A 27 -3.75 -4.28 0.00
N ALA A 28 -4.04 -5.50 -0.43
CA ALA A 28 -4.93 -5.73 -1.56
C ALA A 28 -6.37 -5.36 -1.15
N VAL A 29 -6.99 -4.47 -1.93
CA VAL A 29 -8.40 -4.08 -1.74
C VAL A 29 -9.31 -5.01 -2.53
N THR A 30 -8.80 -5.59 -3.61
CA THR A 30 -9.49 -6.55 -4.47
C THR A 30 -8.60 -7.76 -4.71
N GLU A 31 -9.16 -8.89 -5.13
CA GLU A 31 -8.37 -10.10 -5.43
C GLU A 31 -7.31 -9.85 -6.51
N LEU A 32 -7.60 -8.96 -7.48
CA LEU A 32 -6.65 -8.55 -8.52
C LEU A 32 -5.41 -7.87 -7.93
N GLY A 33 -5.55 -7.16 -6.81
CA GLY A 33 -4.46 -6.48 -6.14
C GLY A 33 -3.56 -7.37 -5.29
N ARG A 34 -3.98 -8.60 -4.99
CA ARG A 34 -3.19 -9.56 -4.20
C ARG A 34 -1.77 -9.76 -4.74
N PRO A 35 -1.55 -10.09 -6.02
CA PRO A 35 -0.19 -10.24 -6.55
C PRO A 35 0.62 -8.96 -6.46
N SER A 36 0.01 -7.78 -6.67
CA SER A 36 0.69 -6.49 -6.57
C SER A 36 1.08 -6.15 -5.13
N ALA A 37 0.19 -6.38 -4.16
CA ALA A 37 0.46 -6.16 -2.75
C ALA A 37 1.58 -7.10 -2.26
N GLU A 38 1.53 -8.38 -2.61
CA GLU A 38 2.59 -9.33 -2.28
C GLU A 38 3.94 -8.95 -2.91
N TYR A 39 3.93 -8.55 -4.18
CA TYR A 39 5.14 -8.12 -4.87
C TYR A 39 5.77 -6.90 -4.20
N TRP A 40 4.99 -5.86 -3.93
CA TRP A 40 5.50 -4.64 -3.27
C TRP A 40 5.92 -4.90 -1.83
N ASN A 41 5.20 -5.74 -1.07
CA ASN A 41 5.59 -6.07 0.30
C ASN A 41 6.90 -6.89 0.37
N ARG A 42 7.27 -7.60 -0.71
CA ARG A 42 8.58 -8.27 -0.83
C ARG A 42 9.73 -7.30 -1.17
N GLN A 43 9.43 -6.08 -1.62
CA GLN A 43 10.42 -5.06 -1.94
C GLN A 43 10.67 -4.17 -0.73
N GLN A 44 11.66 -4.56 0.09
CA GLN A 44 11.93 -3.92 1.38
C GLN A 44 12.24 -2.42 1.25
N ASP A 45 13.00 -2.03 0.24
CA ASP A 45 13.35 -0.65 -0.07
C ASP A 45 12.11 0.23 -0.28
N ILE A 46 11.13 -0.26 -1.06
CA ILE A 46 9.89 0.46 -1.34
C ILE A 46 9.05 0.60 -0.07
N VAL A 47 8.88 -0.48 0.69
CA VAL A 47 8.06 -0.49 1.90
C VAL A 47 8.66 0.42 2.97
N GLU A 48 9.97 0.37 3.18
CA GLU A 48 10.67 1.22 4.14
C GLU A 48 10.60 2.69 3.75
N GLN A 49 10.78 3.02 2.46
CA GLN A 49 10.60 4.38 1.99
C GLN A 49 9.19 4.90 2.28
N LYS A 50 8.15 4.07 2.10
CA LYS A 50 6.77 4.47 2.39
C LYS A 50 6.50 4.61 3.89
N ARG A 51 7.10 3.78 4.73
CA ARG A 51 7.03 3.89 6.20
C ARG A 51 7.68 5.18 6.72
N ALA A 52 8.70 5.69 6.04
CA ALA A 52 9.42 6.90 6.44
C ALA A 52 8.73 8.23 6.05
N VAL A 53 7.60 8.18 5.32
CA VAL A 53 6.87 9.39 4.87
C VAL A 53 5.91 9.96 5.94
N VAL A 54 5.71 9.25 7.06
CA VAL A 54 4.80 9.63 8.16
C VAL A 54 5.47 10.24 9.37
#